data_AF-A0A9P8EKT9-F1
#
_entry.id   AF-A0A9P8EKT9-F1
#
_cell.length_a   1.000
_cell.length_b   1.000
_cell.length_c   1.000
_cell.angle_alpha   90.00
_cell.angle_beta   90.00
_cell.angle_gamma   90.00
#
_symmetry.space_group_name_H-M   'P 1'
#
loop_
_entity.id
_entity.type
_entity.pdbx_description
1 polymer ?
#
loop_
_entity_poly.entity_id
_entity_poly.type
_entity_poly.pdbx_seq_one_letter_code
_entity_poly.pdbx_strand_id
1 'polypeptide(L)'
;MVPSPPAVYFPALDKCLARELPLLSWESAYKAVIALDSVTSSLTLDAFFQDPTVLSILAAPLTPFQPPTSQSKSDFETRTSAINALPSESGQYDINQIKEDALWLSKEAAIQETDALRIVLVEWQQRSASRMLAEWSQDERLGIQNAAANAHFRQSINPTPEPDQKSVFDTQQQRRPRLLNTLYAEKSSILALSALLVGLALPQDLQSTAVNTRVSLLEAGLAVLRTQTTTSSPSFFCKCVNALDAKLQSLNPESWSGLLSEDDDLANSYIKSVFTQLVLILRLAYIHIFTQKDIPNTEPVVLWFSLMDATYFFSALPETPETSDLIIVIRCLTSLISLEVLKIRITVDSISEQPDTANYPQLPGKSYIDDEACIQLVTSTLLGAAQAQLGIRHAGPAILAWSIIAQSLRGAVLASRAEAQSQIEDGSSNATKTKTEISLDAILNAHPVEGEDVIGFMANAAAADLQTFDMVTSLSECLLLAYGADFDLHVAACGKMSLFSLVSAGYHLFQYGPDMVQAVLSILSYDTVPPNLSR
;
A
#
# COMPACT_ATOMS: atom_id res chain seq x y z
N MET A 1 34.23 -21.97 17.18
CA MET A 1 33.26 -20.90 16.90
C MET A 1 33.73 -20.18 15.67
N VAL A 2 32.98 -20.23 14.57
CA VAL A 2 33.26 -19.42 13.38
C VAL A 2 32.93 -17.96 13.78
N PRO A 3 33.81 -16.98 13.52
CA PRO A 3 33.49 -15.59 13.82
C PRO A 3 32.22 -15.19 13.06
N SER A 4 31.25 -14.61 13.78
CA SER A 4 30.06 -14.06 13.15
C SER A 4 30.48 -13.06 12.07
N PRO A 5 29.93 -13.13 10.85
CA PRO A 5 30.22 -12.13 9.82
C PRO A 5 29.88 -10.73 10.38
N PRO A 6 30.62 -9.69 9.95
CA PRO A 6 30.37 -8.33 10.40
C PRO A 6 28.92 -7.94 10.09
N ALA A 7 28.23 -7.29 11.03
CA ALA A 7 26.85 -6.86 10.85
C ALA A 7 26.73 -5.94 9.62
N VAL A 8 25.91 -6.33 8.64
CA VAL A 8 25.76 -5.61 7.37
C VAL A 8 24.78 -4.46 7.53
N TYR A 9 23.68 -4.69 8.25
CA TYR A 9 22.63 -3.67 8.45
C TYR A 9 23.11 -2.42 9.19
N PHE A 10 23.90 -2.62 10.25
CA PHE A 10 24.49 -1.55 11.05
C PHE A 10 25.90 -1.96 11.54
N PRO A 11 26.94 -1.66 10.73
CA PRO A 11 28.34 -1.90 11.07
C PRO A 11 28.79 -1.15 12.33
N ALA A 12 30.04 -1.40 12.73
CA ALA A 12 30.65 -0.71 13.86
C ALA A 12 30.69 0.82 13.61
N LEU A 13 30.29 1.59 14.63
CA LEU A 13 30.02 3.02 14.50
C LEU A 13 31.28 3.82 14.08
N ASP A 14 32.46 3.41 14.54
CA ASP A 14 33.76 3.98 14.18
C ASP A 14 34.01 3.86 12.67
N LYS A 15 33.72 2.70 12.08
CA LYS A 15 33.87 2.46 10.63
C LYS A 15 32.86 3.24 9.80
N CYS A 16 31.64 3.43 10.32
CA CYS A 16 30.63 4.27 9.67
C CYS A 16 31.04 5.75 9.64
N LEU A 17 31.58 6.26 10.75
CA LEU A 17 32.04 7.65 10.85
C LEU A 17 33.32 7.90 10.04
N ALA A 18 34.23 6.92 9.99
CA ALA A 18 35.40 6.94 9.12
C ALA A 18 35.07 6.78 7.62
N ARG A 19 33.80 6.48 7.28
CA ARG A 19 33.31 6.17 5.92
C ARG A 19 33.99 4.95 5.28
N GLU A 20 34.63 4.09 6.07
CA GLU A 20 35.21 2.82 5.63
C GLU A 20 34.12 1.79 5.27
N LEU A 21 33.04 1.80 6.04
CA LEU A 21 31.83 1.00 5.81
C LEU A 21 30.62 1.93 5.78
N PRO A 22 30.28 2.52 4.62
CA PRO A 22 29.11 3.39 4.50
C PRO A 22 27.83 2.59 4.74
N LEU A 23 26.84 3.24 5.37
CA LEU A 23 25.53 2.61 5.57
C LEU A 23 24.77 2.57 4.26
N LEU A 24 24.25 1.40 3.89
CA LEU A 24 23.31 1.30 2.79
C LEU A 24 21.93 1.78 3.29
N SER A 25 21.51 2.97 2.88
CA SER A 25 20.16 3.47 3.18
C SER A 25 19.11 2.60 2.49
N TRP A 26 17.91 2.49 3.09
CA TRP A 26 16.80 1.76 2.48
C TRP A 26 16.39 2.37 1.15
N GLU A 27 16.44 3.71 1.04
CA GLU A 27 16.20 4.41 -0.22
C GLU A 27 17.21 4.03 -1.31
N SER A 28 18.49 3.93 -0.95
CA SER A 28 19.55 3.55 -1.89
C SER A 28 19.43 2.10 -2.31
N ALA A 29 19.05 1.21 -1.37
CA ALA A 29 18.77 -0.19 -1.66
C ALA A 29 17.57 -0.32 -2.63
N TYR A 30 16.48 0.40 -2.39
CA TYR A 30 15.32 0.42 -3.27
C TYR A 30 15.68 0.90 -4.68
N LYS A 31 16.34 2.08 -4.78
CA LYS A 31 16.81 2.64 -6.05
C LYS A 31 17.73 1.68 -6.80
N ALA A 32 18.63 1.00 -6.09
CA ALA A 32 19.50 0.00 -6.69
C ALA A 32 18.71 -1.19 -7.26
N VAL A 33 17.68 -1.67 -6.57
CA VAL A 33 16.84 -2.79 -7.04
C VAL A 33 16.02 -2.42 -8.28
N ILE A 34 15.44 -1.22 -8.33
CA ILE A 34 14.64 -0.80 -9.50
C ILE A 34 15.50 -0.38 -10.69
N ALA A 35 16.73 0.08 -10.45
CA ALA A 35 17.70 0.47 -11.49
C ALA A 35 18.57 -0.70 -11.96
N LEU A 36 18.25 -1.94 -11.57
CA LEU A 36 19.08 -3.12 -11.79
C LEU A 36 19.04 -3.54 -13.28
N ASP A 37 19.70 -2.77 -14.14
CA ASP A 37 20.20 -3.30 -15.40
C ASP A 37 21.13 -4.47 -15.03
N SER A 38 20.93 -5.62 -15.66
CA SER A 38 21.52 -6.94 -15.38
C SER A 38 23.07 -7.04 -15.33
N VAL A 39 23.81 -5.93 -15.27
CA VAL A 39 25.26 -5.84 -15.48
C VAL A 39 26.07 -5.47 -14.22
N THR A 40 25.49 -4.83 -13.19
CA THR A 40 26.24 -4.42 -11.97
C THR A 40 25.82 -5.20 -10.72
N SER A 41 26.34 -6.43 -10.59
CA SER A 41 26.25 -7.24 -9.37
C SER A 41 27.00 -6.56 -8.21
N SER A 42 26.27 -5.82 -7.36
CA SER A 42 26.81 -5.32 -6.10
C SER A 42 26.70 -6.41 -5.01
N LEU A 43 27.84 -6.99 -4.64
CA LEU A 43 27.96 -7.94 -3.52
C LEU A 43 27.41 -7.35 -2.20
N THR A 44 27.46 -6.03 -2.05
CA THR A 44 26.89 -5.31 -0.91
C THR A 44 25.37 -5.45 -0.84
N LEU A 45 24.69 -5.39 -1.99
CA LEU A 45 23.24 -5.53 -2.07
C LEU A 45 22.82 -6.97 -1.76
N ASP A 46 23.57 -7.96 -2.27
CA ASP A 46 23.31 -9.37 -1.98
C ASP A 46 23.51 -9.68 -0.49
N ALA A 47 24.59 -9.18 0.12
CA ALA A 47 24.84 -9.32 1.55
C ALA A 47 23.76 -8.62 2.40
N PHE A 48 23.23 -7.48 1.94
CA PHE A 48 22.15 -6.77 2.62
C PHE A 48 20.87 -7.61 2.65
N PHE A 49 20.44 -8.19 1.53
CA PHE A 49 19.24 -9.02 1.49
C PHE A 49 19.40 -10.41 2.13
N GLN A 50 20.62 -10.81 2.47
CA GLN A 50 20.90 -12.01 3.27
C GLN A 50 21.00 -11.73 4.78
N ASP A 51 21.03 -10.46 5.20
CA ASP A 51 21.12 -10.08 6.61
C ASP A 51 19.78 -10.40 7.34
N PRO A 52 19.79 -11.19 8.42
CA PRO A 52 18.57 -11.54 9.14
C PRO A 52 17.79 -10.34 9.70
N THR A 53 18.49 -9.27 10.06
CA THR A 53 17.89 -8.01 10.55
C THR A 53 17.11 -7.34 9.42
N VAL A 54 17.72 -7.26 8.24
CA VAL A 54 17.07 -6.70 7.03
C VAL A 54 15.81 -7.49 6.69
N LEU A 55 15.91 -8.82 6.64
CA LEU A 55 14.77 -9.69 6.38
C LEU A 55 13.67 -9.54 7.44
N SER A 56 14.03 -9.39 8.72
CA SER A 56 13.05 -9.18 9.79
C SER A 56 12.29 -7.86 9.65
N ILE A 57 12.97 -6.77 9.26
CA ILE A 57 12.35 -5.46 9.03
C ILE A 57 11.44 -5.50 7.81
N LEU A 58 11.91 -6.11 6.71
CA LEU A 58 11.11 -6.27 5.48
C LEU A 58 9.91 -7.22 5.67
N ALA A 59 9.98 -8.16 6.61
CA ALA A 59 8.86 -9.00 6.99
C ALA A 59 7.82 -8.27 7.85
N ALA A 60 8.19 -7.20 8.55
CA ALA A 60 7.32 -6.37 9.38
C ALA A 60 7.32 -4.89 8.93
N PRO A 61 7.02 -4.59 7.66
CA PRO A 61 7.25 -3.27 7.06
C PRO A 61 6.28 -2.20 7.56
N LEU A 62 5.17 -2.58 8.20
CA LEU A 62 4.17 -1.67 8.75
C LEU A 62 4.66 -0.97 10.04
N THR A 63 5.60 -1.61 10.75
CA THR A 63 6.20 -1.10 12.00
C THR A 63 7.71 -1.36 12.00
N PRO A 64 8.45 -0.76 11.05
CA PRO A 64 9.83 -1.13 10.78
C PRO A 64 10.81 -0.70 11.87
N PHE A 65 10.42 0.28 12.70
CA PHE A 65 11.20 0.77 13.82
C PHE A 65 10.41 0.57 15.10
N GLN A 66 11.05 -0.07 16.09
CA GLN A 66 10.42 -0.35 17.39
C GLN A 66 10.47 0.89 18.29
N PRO A 67 9.55 1.01 19.27
CA PRO A 67 9.60 2.10 20.24
C PRO A 67 10.81 1.96 21.19
N PRO A 68 11.25 3.06 21.85
CA PRO A 68 12.35 3.03 22.82
C PRO A 68 12.11 2.05 23.98
N THR A 69 13.16 1.34 24.39
CA THR A 69 13.17 0.43 25.54
C THR A 69 14.42 0.66 26.40
N SER A 70 14.44 0.12 27.62
CA SER A 70 15.65 0.15 28.45
C SER A 70 16.84 -0.56 27.79
N GLN A 71 16.57 -1.62 27.02
CA GLN A 71 17.58 -2.36 26.28
C GLN A 71 18.15 -1.53 25.13
N SER A 72 17.30 -0.92 24.29
CA SER A 72 17.76 -0.10 23.17
C SER A 72 18.58 1.10 23.63
N LYS A 73 18.23 1.68 24.78
CA LYS A 73 19.01 2.73 25.42
C LYS A 73 20.40 2.24 25.85
N SER A 74 20.48 1.08 26.49
CA SER A 74 21.77 0.48 26.90
C SER A 74 22.64 0.14 25.68
N ASP A 75 22.03 -0.35 24.60
CA ASP A 75 22.74 -0.67 23.35
C ASP A 75 23.26 0.61 22.66
N PHE A 76 22.48 1.70 22.67
CA PHE A 76 22.90 3.01 22.19
C PHE A 76 24.09 3.57 23.00
N GLU A 77 24.01 3.52 24.34
CA GLU A 77 25.09 3.97 25.21
C GLU A 77 26.38 3.17 24.94
N THR A 78 26.27 1.85 24.83
CA THR A 78 27.40 0.95 24.54
C THR A 78 28.04 1.23 23.17
N ARG A 79 27.22 1.42 22.13
CA ARG A 79 27.71 1.71 20.77
C ARG A 79 28.43 3.06 20.69
N THR A 80 27.95 4.04 21.42
CA THR A 80 28.48 5.40 21.35
C THR A 80 29.60 5.67 22.37
N SER A 81 29.74 4.86 23.43
CA SER A 81 30.83 4.99 24.40
C SER A 81 32.18 4.57 23.82
N ALA A 82 32.20 3.58 22.92
CA ALA A 82 33.41 3.10 22.26
C ALA A 82 34.16 4.18 21.47
N ILE A 83 33.44 5.20 20.98
CA ILE A 83 34.00 6.28 20.14
C ILE A 83 34.46 7.47 20.96
N ASN A 84 33.82 7.75 22.09
CA ASN A 84 34.22 8.86 22.96
C ASN A 84 35.67 8.71 23.49
N ALA A 85 36.26 7.51 23.40
CA ALA A 85 37.64 7.23 23.79
C ALA A 85 38.68 7.52 22.67
N LEU A 86 38.28 7.66 21.41
CA LEU A 86 39.16 7.97 20.27
C LEU A 86 38.79 9.34 19.69
N PRO A 87 39.58 10.41 19.93
CA PRO A 87 39.40 11.68 19.26
C PRO A 87 39.48 11.49 17.74
N SER A 88 38.62 12.15 16.96
CA SER A 88 38.82 12.21 15.52
C SER A 88 40.10 13.01 15.25
N GLU A 89 41.15 12.35 14.76
CA GLU A 89 42.45 12.98 14.48
C GLU A 89 42.36 14.17 13.48
N SER A 90 41.22 14.29 12.80
CA SER A 90 40.93 15.23 11.70
C SER A 90 39.73 16.16 11.94
N GLY A 91 38.99 16.05 13.06
CA GLY A 91 37.84 16.92 13.34
C GLY A 91 36.65 16.78 12.37
N GLN A 92 36.58 15.69 11.60
CA GLN A 92 35.61 15.49 10.52
C GLN A 92 34.14 15.29 10.96
N TYR A 93 33.89 14.99 12.23
CA TYR A 93 32.55 14.81 12.78
C TYR A 93 32.46 15.26 14.25
N ASP A 94 31.29 15.72 14.66
CA ASP A 94 30.95 16.00 16.05
C ASP A 94 30.07 14.87 16.61
N ILE A 95 30.68 14.00 17.42
CA ILE A 95 29.98 12.85 18.01
C ILE A 95 28.91 13.29 19.02
N ASN A 96 29.09 14.43 19.69
CA ASN A 96 28.11 14.92 20.67
C ASN A 96 26.86 15.40 19.94
N GLN A 97 27.02 16.11 18.82
CA GLN A 97 25.91 16.49 17.94
C GLN A 97 25.15 15.25 17.44
N ILE A 98 25.86 14.22 16.95
CA ILE A 98 25.24 12.98 16.47
C ILE A 98 24.43 12.29 17.58
N LYS A 99 24.96 12.23 18.80
CA LYS A 99 24.24 11.66 19.96
C LYS A 99 23.00 12.48 20.32
N GLU A 100 23.14 13.81 20.38
CA GLU A 100 22.05 14.71 20.71
C GLU A 100 20.90 14.59 19.69
N ASP A 101 21.23 14.58 18.41
CA ASP A 101 20.25 14.45 17.33
C ASP A 101 19.58 13.07 17.34
N ALA A 102 20.32 11.99 17.62
CA ALA A 102 19.76 10.64 17.71
C ALA A 102 18.77 10.52 18.88
N LEU A 103 19.12 11.06 20.05
CA LEU A 103 18.22 11.09 21.22
C LEU A 103 17.01 11.99 20.96
N TRP A 104 17.20 13.14 20.30
CA TRP A 104 16.11 14.00 19.90
C TRP A 104 15.16 13.29 18.94
N LEU A 105 15.67 12.68 17.86
CA LEU A 105 14.86 12.00 16.85
C LEU A 105 14.13 10.79 17.45
N SER A 106 14.78 10.03 18.34
CA SER A 106 14.18 8.92 19.07
C SER A 106 12.95 9.37 19.86
N LYS A 107 13.04 10.52 20.56
CA LYS A 107 11.93 11.11 21.28
C LYS A 107 10.85 11.67 20.35
N GLU A 108 11.26 12.41 19.32
CA GLU A 108 10.36 13.09 18.39
C GLU A 108 9.49 12.10 17.59
N ALA A 109 10.10 11.03 17.09
CA ALA A 109 9.43 10.06 16.22
C ALA A 109 9.00 8.76 16.94
N ALA A 110 9.19 8.69 18.26
CA ALA A 110 8.93 7.51 19.09
C ALA A 110 9.57 6.21 18.54
N ILE A 111 10.83 6.31 18.09
CA ILE A 111 11.63 5.17 17.61
C ILE A 111 12.81 4.89 18.55
N GLN A 112 13.26 3.65 18.64
CA GLN A 112 14.39 3.27 19.48
C GLN A 112 15.68 4.01 19.10
N GLU A 113 16.53 4.24 20.09
CA GLU A 113 17.71 5.08 20.01
C GLU A 113 18.73 4.56 18.98
N THR A 114 18.83 3.24 18.81
CA THR A 114 19.72 2.61 17.82
C THR A 114 19.26 2.87 16.38
N ASP A 115 17.95 2.85 16.11
CA ASP A 115 17.44 3.15 14.77
C ASP A 115 17.54 4.65 14.48
N ALA A 116 17.25 5.49 15.46
CA ALA A 116 17.45 6.93 15.35
C ALA A 116 18.93 7.26 15.05
N LEU A 117 19.88 6.62 15.73
CA LEU A 117 21.30 6.76 15.46
C LEU A 117 21.65 6.35 14.02
N ARG A 118 21.10 5.25 13.51
CA ARG A 118 21.32 4.82 12.12
C ARG A 118 20.85 5.89 11.13
N ILE A 119 19.68 6.47 11.36
CA ILE A 119 19.11 7.53 10.49
C ILE A 119 19.98 8.79 10.51
N VAL A 120 20.43 9.21 11.70
CA VAL A 120 21.34 10.37 11.84
C VAL A 120 22.63 10.14 11.06
N LEU A 121 23.19 8.92 11.09
CA LEU A 121 24.38 8.59 10.31
C LEU A 121 24.13 8.57 8.81
N VAL A 122 22.97 8.05 8.37
CA VAL A 122 22.58 8.09 6.95
C VAL A 122 22.48 9.54 6.46
N GLU A 123 21.78 10.41 7.18
CA GLU A 123 21.70 11.85 6.84
C GLU A 123 23.10 12.47 6.82
N TRP A 124 23.92 12.20 7.84
CA TRP A 124 25.27 12.74 7.94
C TRP A 124 26.17 12.33 6.77
N GLN A 125 26.13 11.05 6.37
CA GLN A 125 26.89 10.53 5.23
C GLN A 125 26.44 11.14 3.90
N GLN A 126 25.16 11.54 3.80
CA GLN A 126 24.57 12.13 2.59
C GLN A 126 24.70 13.65 2.49
N ARG A 127 25.08 14.36 3.56
CA ARG A 127 25.17 15.83 3.59
C ARG A 127 25.94 16.46 2.42
N SER A 128 27.03 15.83 1.96
CA SER A 128 27.79 16.35 0.83
C SER A 128 26.95 16.39 -0.46
N ALA A 129 26.15 15.35 -0.70
CA ALA A 129 25.24 15.32 -1.85
C ALA A 129 24.08 16.31 -1.65
N SER A 130 23.52 16.39 -0.43
CA SER A 130 22.46 17.34 -0.11
C SER A 130 22.90 18.80 -0.30
N ARG A 131 24.16 19.14 0.02
CA ARG A 131 24.72 20.48 -0.22
C ARG A 131 24.87 20.81 -1.71
N MET A 132 25.07 19.81 -2.56
CA MET A 132 25.12 20.00 -4.02
C MET A 132 23.74 20.17 -4.63
N LEU A 133 22.71 19.57 -4.02
CA LEU A 133 21.31 19.68 -4.43
C LEU A 133 20.58 20.88 -3.78
N ALA A 134 21.19 21.50 -2.77
CA ALA A 134 20.70 22.75 -2.18
C ALA A 134 20.67 23.86 -3.23
N GLU A 135 19.83 24.87 -2.97
CA GLU A 135 19.69 25.99 -3.90
C GLU A 135 21.02 26.67 -4.22
N TRP A 136 21.14 27.10 -5.47
CA TRP A 136 22.34 27.80 -5.95
C TRP A 136 22.58 29.07 -5.16
N SER A 137 23.84 29.29 -4.78
CA SER A 137 24.24 30.54 -4.17
C SER A 137 24.01 31.71 -5.12
N GLN A 138 23.93 32.92 -4.58
CA GLN A 138 23.79 34.13 -5.40
C GLN A 138 24.92 34.23 -6.44
N ASP A 139 26.15 33.86 -6.07
CA ASP A 139 27.29 33.84 -6.98
C ASP A 139 27.16 32.79 -8.09
N GLU A 140 26.62 31.60 -7.78
CA GLU A 140 26.33 30.56 -8.78
C GLU A 140 25.22 31.01 -9.73
N ARG A 141 24.13 31.61 -9.21
CA ARG A 141 23.04 32.18 -10.03
C ARG A 141 23.56 33.29 -10.94
N LEU A 142 24.37 34.21 -10.42
CA LEU A 142 25.02 35.28 -11.19
C LEU A 142 26.02 34.73 -12.22
N GLY A 143 26.78 33.70 -11.86
CA GLY A 143 27.70 33.00 -12.76
C GLY A 143 26.99 32.37 -13.95
N ILE A 144 25.90 31.64 -13.70
CA ILE A 144 25.08 31.03 -14.75
C ILE A 144 24.39 32.10 -15.59
N GLN A 145 23.87 33.17 -14.98
CA GLN A 145 23.26 34.29 -15.70
C GLN A 145 24.26 35.00 -16.61
N ASN A 146 25.50 35.21 -16.15
CA ASN A 146 26.56 35.82 -16.95
C ASN A 146 27.04 34.89 -18.08
N ALA A 147 27.08 33.58 -17.84
CA ALA A 147 27.44 32.57 -18.82
C ALA A 147 26.33 32.32 -19.86
N ALA A 148 25.07 32.60 -19.54
CA ALA A 148 23.96 32.45 -20.45
C ALA A 148 24.03 33.45 -21.62
N ALA A 149 23.98 32.99 -22.86
CA ALA A 149 24.01 33.87 -24.03
C ALA A 149 22.65 34.53 -24.36
N ASN A 150 21.54 33.95 -23.88
CA ASN A 150 20.18 34.36 -24.24
C ASN A 150 19.53 35.23 -23.14
N ALA A 151 19.07 36.43 -23.49
CA ALA A 151 18.40 37.37 -22.59
C ALA A 151 17.12 36.79 -21.92
N HIS A 152 16.37 35.94 -22.62
CA HIS A 152 15.17 35.30 -22.06
C HIS A 152 15.51 34.26 -20.99
N PHE A 153 16.60 33.51 -21.18
CA PHE A 153 17.11 32.57 -20.17
C PHE A 153 17.73 33.29 -18.97
N ARG A 154 18.36 34.46 -19.20
CA ARG A 154 18.83 35.33 -18.11
C ARG A 154 17.70 35.87 -17.25
N GLN A 155 16.52 36.11 -17.84
CA GLN A 155 15.31 36.56 -17.15
C GLN A 155 14.59 35.43 -16.39
N SER A 156 14.73 34.17 -16.82
CA SER A 156 14.20 33.03 -16.06
C SER A 156 15.02 32.70 -14.81
N ILE A 157 16.30 33.09 -14.77
CA ILE A 157 17.17 33.00 -13.58
C ILE A 157 17.11 34.31 -12.81
N ASN A 158 15.90 34.75 -12.43
CA ASN A 158 15.78 35.96 -11.61
C ASN A 158 16.42 35.71 -10.24
N PRO A 159 17.40 36.53 -9.81
CA PRO A 159 17.97 36.42 -8.48
C PRO A 159 16.99 37.02 -7.48
N THR A 160 16.08 36.21 -6.95
CA THR A 160 15.42 36.56 -5.69
C THR A 160 16.53 36.61 -4.62
N PRO A 161 16.67 37.71 -3.86
CA PRO A 161 17.62 37.77 -2.76
C PRO A 161 17.13 36.85 -1.64
N GLU A 162 17.52 35.58 -1.71
CA GLU A 162 17.31 34.60 -0.65
C GLU A 162 18.55 34.57 0.26
N PRO A 163 18.37 34.36 1.56
CA PRO A 163 19.49 34.20 2.48
C PRO A 163 20.37 33.01 2.03
N ASP A 164 21.68 33.11 2.28
CA ASP A 164 22.63 32.07 1.92
C ASP A 164 22.35 30.77 2.70
N GLN A 165 21.52 29.89 2.13
CA GLN A 165 21.12 28.62 2.72
C GLN A 165 22.34 27.74 3.05
N LYS A 166 23.47 27.90 2.34
CA LYS A 166 24.70 27.14 2.60
C LYS A 166 25.30 27.49 3.97
N SER A 167 25.19 28.74 4.41
CA SER A 167 25.70 29.19 5.72
C SER A 167 24.87 28.66 6.90
N VAL A 168 23.59 28.35 6.67
CA VAL A 168 22.64 27.89 7.70
C VAL A 168 22.47 26.35 7.68
N PHE A 169 23.03 25.66 6.68
CA PHE A 169 22.83 24.22 6.43
C PHE A 169 23.13 23.34 7.65
N ASP A 170 24.22 23.59 8.38
CA ASP A 170 24.63 22.76 9.53
C ASP A 170 23.95 23.16 10.85
N THR A 171 23.11 24.21 10.84
CA THR A 171 22.36 24.63 12.04
C THR A 171 21.35 23.57 12.46
N GLN A 172 21.03 23.55 13.76
CA GLN A 172 20.04 22.61 14.31
C GLN A 172 18.66 22.76 13.67
N GLN A 173 18.27 24.01 13.35
CA GLN A 173 16.99 24.35 12.71
C GLN A 173 16.86 23.71 11.31
N GLN A 174 17.94 23.62 10.56
CA GLN A 174 17.92 23.00 9.22
C GLN A 174 18.19 21.49 9.27
N ARG A 175 18.96 21.04 10.26
CA ARG A 175 19.34 19.62 10.38
C ARG A 175 18.19 18.74 10.86
N ARG A 176 17.40 19.18 11.82
CA ARG A 176 16.30 18.38 12.39
C ARG A 176 15.16 18.08 11.39
N PRO A 177 14.70 19.02 10.56
CA PRO A 177 13.78 18.73 9.46
C PRO A 177 14.36 17.72 8.45
N ARG A 178 15.65 17.83 8.09
CA ARG A 178 16.31 16.84 7.21
C ARG A 178 16.33 15.43 7.83
N LEU A 179 16.54 15.31 9.13
CA LEU A 179 16.48 14.03 9.83
C LEU A 179 15.08 13.40 9.76
N LEU A 180 14.02 14.20 9.94
CA LEU A 180 12.64 13.72 9.80
C LEU A 180 12.33 13.32 8.35
N ASN A 181 12.74 14.11 7.37
CA ASN A 181 12.60 13.75 5.96
C ASN A 181 13.36 12.47 5.61
N THR A 182 14.57 12.28 6.15
CA THR A 182 15.35 11.04 5.99
C THR A 182 14.60 9.85 6.62
N LEU A 183 14.04 10.02 7.83
CA LEU A 183 13.21 8.99 8.46
C LEU A 183 12.00 8.62 7.60
N TYR A 184 11.29 9.61 7.06
CA TYR A 184 10.12 9.37 6.20
C TYR A 184 10.51 8.64 4.92
N ALA A 185 11.61 9.02 4.29
CA ALA A 185 12.17 8.34 3.11
C ALA A 185 12.55 6.89 3.42
N GLU A 186 13.21 6.62 4.56
CA GLU A 186 13.56 5.26 4.98
C GLU A 186 12.29 4.41 5.23
N LYS A 187 11.28 4.95 5.94
CA LYS A 187 9.99 4.24 6.16
C LYS A 187 9.30 3.86 4.85
N SER A 188 9.18 4.82 3.93
CA SER A 188 8.58 4.58 2.61
C SER A 188 9.38 3.57 1.79
N SER A 189 10.72 3.63 1.85
CA SER A 189 11.59 2.72 1.09
C SER A 189 11.55 1.29 1.62
N ILE A 190 11.40 1.09 2.94
CA ILE A 190 11.18 -0.23 3.53
C ILE A 190 9.87 -0.85 3.02
N LEU A 191 8.78 -0.08 3.04
CA LEU A 191 7.49 -0.50 2.49
C LEU A 191 7.60 -0.82 1.00
N ALA A 192 8.28 0.02 0.22
CA ALA A 192 8.47 -0.17 -1.21
C ALA A 192 9.27 -1.45 -1.52
N LEU A 193 10.38 -1.68 -0.81
CA LEU A 193 11.16 -2.91 -0.92
C LEU A 193 10.35 -4.14 -0.52
N SER A 194 9.61 -4.08 0.60
CA SER A 194 8.76 -5.21 0.99
C SER A 194 7.68 -5.52 -0.07
N ALA A 195 7.02 -4.50 -0.61
CA ALA A 195 5.99 -4.66 -1.64
C ALA A 195 6.57 -5.25 -2.92
N LEU A 196 7.73 -4.76 -3.36
CA LEU A 196 8.45 -5.26 -4.52
C LEU A 196 8.87 -6.72 -4.32
N LEU A 197 9.48 -7.04 -3.18
CA LEU A 197 9.95 -8.39 -2.87
C LEU A 197 8.80 -9.42 -2.76
N VAL A 198 7.67 -9.03 -2.16
CA VAL A 198 6.46 -9.84 -2.13
C VAL A 198 5.94 -10.10 -3.55
N GLY A 199 5.99 -9.08 -4.40
CA GLY A 199 5.68 -9.20 -5.82
C GLY A 199 6.58 -10.19 -6.58
N LEU A 200 7.89 -10.10 -6.37
CA LEU A 200 8.87 -11.02 -6.97
C LEU A 200 8.71 -12.47 -6.51
N ALA A 201 8.08 -12.69 -5.36
CA ALA A 201 7.78 -14.02 -4.85
C ALA A 201 6.52 -14.66 -5.49
N LEU A 202 5.75 -13.91 -6.28
CA LEU A 202 4.59 -14.41 -7.02
C LEU A 202 5.03 -15.29 -8.21
N PRO A 203 4.12 -16.14 -8.76
CA PRO A 203 4.41 -16.96 -9.93
C PRO A 203 5.02 -16.16 -11.09
N GLN A 204 5.98 -16.78 -11.78
CA GLN A 204 6.73 -16.13 -12.87
C GLN A 204 5.84 -15.65 -14.02
N ASP A 205 4.69 -16.29 -14.24
CA ASP A 205 3.70 -15.91 -15.27
C ASP A 205 3.10 -14.52 -15.05
N LEU A 206 3.20 -13.98 -13.83
CA LEU A 206 2.76 -12.62 -13.47
C LEU A 206 3.88 -11.59 -13.57
N GLN A 207 5.11 -12.01 -13.84
CA GLN A 207 6.29 -11.15 -13.90
C GLN A 207 6.63 -10.77 -15.34
N SER A 208 7.35 -9.66 -15.52
CA SER A 208 7.88 -9.29 -16.83
C SER A 208 8.96 -10.27 -17.27
N THR A 209 8.90 -10.74 -18.52
CA THR A 209 9.94 -11.58 -19.12
C THR A 209 11.26 -10.84 -19.33
N ALA A 210 11.27 -9.51 -19.23
CA ALA A 210 12.47 -8.69 -19.34
C ALA A 210 13.32 -8.70 -18.05
N VAL A 211 12.74 -9.10 -16.91
CA VAL A 211 13.42 -9.07 -15.61
C VAL A 211 14.18 -10.37 -15.37
N ASN A 212 15.51 -10.29 -15.31
CA ASN A 212 16.35 -11.34 -14.76
C ASN A 212 16.54 -11.10 -13.25
N THR A 213 15.59 -11.58 -12.45
CA THR A 213 15.62 -11.43 -10.99
C THR A 213 16.82 -12.19 -10.40
N ARG A 214 17.59 -11.53 -9.53
CA ARG A 214 18.70 -12.18 -8.81
C ARG A 214 18.17 -13.24 -7.86
N VAL A 215 18.93 -14.32 -7.71
CA VAL A 215 18.61 -15.40 -6.77
C VAL A 215 18.48 -14.88 -5.33
N SER A 216 19.41 -14.02 -4.89
CA SER A 216 19.39 -13.39 -3.55
C SER A 216 18.11 -12.58 -3.29
N LEU A 217 17.65 -11.80 -4.27
CA LEU A 217 16.41 -11.03 -4.19
C LEU A 217 15.17 -11.92 -4.17
N LEU A 218 15.15 -12.97 -5.00
CA LEU A 218 14.05 -13.93 -5.02
C LEU A 218 13.95 -14.70 -3.69
N GLU A 219 15.09 -15.15 -3.15
CA GLU A 219 15.16 -15.82 -1.85
C GLU A 219 14.67 -14.90 -0.72
N ALA A 220 15.09 -13.63 -0.73
CA ALA A 220 14.59 -12.62 0.20
C ALA A 220 13.08 -12.41 0.06
N GLY A 221 12.57 -12.31 -1.17
CA GLY A 221 11.13 -12.19 -1.45
C GLY A 221 10.32 -13.37 -0.91
N LEU A 222 10.78 -14.59 -1.16
CA LEU A 222 10.15 -15.80 -0.62
C LEU A 222 10.19 -15.85 0.90
N ALA A 223 11.30 -15.42 1.53
CA ALA A 223 11.43 -15.38 2.99
C ALA A 223 10.48 -14.34 3.60
N VAL A 224 10.39 -13.15 3.01
CA VAL A 224 9.50 -12.06 3.44
C VAL A 224 8.04 -12.49 3.30
N LEU A 225 7.63 -12.95 2.11
CA LEU A 225 6.24 -13.40 1.87
C LEU A 225 5.85 -14.55 2.81
N ARG A 226 6.74 -15.53 3.00
CA ARG A 226 6.50 -16.64 3.94
C ARG A 226 6.28 -16.13 5.37
N THR A 227 7.10 -15.19 5.83
CA THR A 227 6.96 -14.66 7.19
C THR A 227 5.65 -13.87 7.36
N GLN A 228 5.29 -13.08 6.35
CA GLN A 228 4.03 -12.33 6.34
C GLN A 228 2.79 -13.26 6.30
N THR A 229 2.86 -14.38 5.59
CA THR A 229 1.73 -15.34 5.47
C THR A 229 1.63 -16.35 6.61
N THR A 230 2.75 -16.70 7.26
CA THR A 230 2.79 -17.69 8.36
C THR A 230 2.58 -17.08 9.74
N THR A 231 2.77 -15.77 9.90
CA THR A 231 2.49 -15.10 11.17
C THR A 231 0.99 -15.18 11.48
N SER A 232 0.67 -15.86 12.58
CA SER A 232 -0.71 -16.13 13.02
C SER A 232 -1.53 -14.85 13.27
N SER A 233 -2.86 -15.07 13.34
CA SER A 233 -3.94 -14.10 13.60
C SER A 233 -3.51 -12.83 14.35
N PRO A 234 -3.83 -11.63 13.85
CA PRO A 234 -4.60 -11.35 12.64
C PRO A 234 -3.80 -11.60 11.35
N SER A 235 -4.49 -11.87 10.23
CA SER A 235 -3.85 -12.02 8.91
C SER A 235 -3.05 -10.77 8.53
N PHE A 236 -2.05 -10.91 7.64
CA PHE A 236 -1.28 -9.74 7.19
C PHE A 236 -2.15 -8.70 6.48
N PHE A 237 -3.16 -9.14 5.71
CA PHE A 237 -4.17 -8.23 5.16
C PHE A 237 -4.83 -7.39 6.26
N CYS A 238 -5.31 -8.02 7.34
CA CYS A 238 -5.90 -7.28 8.47
C CYS A 238 -4.90 -6.30 9.11
N LYS A 239 -3.63 -6.69 9.24
CA LYS A 239 -2.57 -5.78 9.73
C LYS A 239 -2.41 -4.57 8.81
N CYS A 240 -2.47 -4.76 7.49
CA CYS A 240 -2.46 -3.66 6.53
C CYS A 240 -3.66 -2.73 6.72
N VAL A 241 -4.88 -3.26 6.86
CA VAL A 241 -6.09 -2.43 7.06
C VAL A 241 -5.98 -1.59 8.34
N ASN A 242 -5.53 -2.18 9.45
CA ASN A 242 -5.28 -1.43 10.69
C ASN A 242 -4.20 -0.36 10.52
N ALA A 243 -3.15 -0.65 9.74
CA ALA A 243 -2.11 0.33 9.45
C ALA A 243 -2.62 1.49 8.59
N LEU A 244 -3.56 1.24 7.66
CA LEU A 244 -4.21 2.30 6.87
C LEU A 244 -5.00 3.25 7.78
N ASP A 245 -5.84 2.71 8.68
CA ASP A 245 -6.59 3.53 9.63
C ASP A 245 -5.64 4.38 10.50
N ALA A 246 -4.63 3.75 11.11
CA ALA A 246 -3.64 4.48 11.91
C ALA A 246 -2.93 5.60 11.14
N LYS A 247 -2.65 5.40 9.85
CA LYS A 247 -2.04 6.42 8.98
C LYS A 247 -3.00 7.56 8.67
N LEU A 248 -4.28 7.27 8.43
CA LEU A 248 -5.29 8.30 8.24
C LEU A 248 -5.47 9.15 9.50
N GLN A 249 -5.53 8.52 10.68
CA GLN A 249 -5.61 9.27 11.94
C GLN A 249 -4.39 10.19 12.13
N SER A 250 -3.21 9.77 11.66
CA SER A 250 -1.98 10.57 11.73
C SER A 250 -1.96 11.79 10.80
N LEU A 251 -2.90 11.89 9.86
CA LEU A 251 -3.08 13.08 9.01
C LEU A 251 -3.84 14.20 9.74
N ASN A 252 -4.49 13.91 10.87
CA ASN A 252 -5.16 14.94 11.65
C ASN A 252 -4.12 15.93 12.22
N PRO A 253 -4.15 17.22 11.84
CA PRO A 253 -3.18 18.21 12.32
C PRO A 253 -3.16 18.36 13.85
N GLU A 254 -4.27 18.06 14.53
CA GLU A 254 -4.36 18.09 16.00
C GLU A 254 -3.48 17.02 16.68
N SER A 255 -3.10 15.96 15.94
CA SER A 255 -2.22 14.90 16.43
C SER A 255 -0.73 15.24 16.29
N TRP A 256 -0.40 16.31 15.56
CA TRP A 256 0.98 16.68 15.29
C TRP A 256 1.61 17.38 16.49
N SER A 257 2.90 17.14 16.70
CA SER A 257 3.66 17.72 17.79
C SER A 257 5.07 18.06 17.35
N GLY A 258 5.71 19.00 18.05
CA GLY A 258 7.10 19.37 17.80
C GLY A 258 7.27 20.08 16.46
N LEU A 259 8.32 19.72 15.71
CA LEU A 259 8.63 20.42 14.45
C LEU A 259 7.52 20.30 13.40
N LEU A 260 6.78 19.19 13.42
CA LEU A 260 5.71 18.95 12.44
C LEU A 260 4.56 19.96 12.57
N SER A 261 4.31 20.48 13.77
CA SER A 261 3.29 21.51 14.01
C SER A 261 3.77 22.95 13.78
N GLU A 262 5.08 23.15 13.63
CA GLU A 262 5.71 24.47 13.55
C GLU A 262 6.18 24.83 12.13
N ASP A 263 6.44 23.83 11.29
CA ASP A 263 7.04 23.97 9.96
C ASP A 263 6.10 23.41 8.87
N ASP A 264 5.51 24.32 8.08
CA ASP A 264 4.54 23.97 7.03
C ASP A 264 5.17 23.14 5.89
N ASP A 265 6.43 23.38 5.53
CA ASP A 265 7.11 22.65 4.46
C ASP A 265 7.40 21.21 4.89
N LEU A 266 7.76 21.04 6.16
CA LEU A 266 7.91 19.73 6.78
C LEU A 266 6.56 19.01 6.88
N ALA A 267 5.48 19.72 7.23
CA ALA A 267 4.12 19.16 7.26
C ALA A 267 3.67 18.67 5.88
N ASN A 268 3.91 19.45 4.83
CA ASN A 268 3.63 19.04 3.44
C ASN A 268 4.44 17.80 3.05
N SER A 269 5.74 17.78 3.38
CA SER A 269 6.61 16.62 3.16
C SER A 269 6.13 15.37 3.89
N TYR A 270 5.66 15.54 5.14
CA TYR A 270 5.07 14.47 5.93
C TYR A 270 3.79 13.93 5.32
N ILE A 271 2.83 14.79 4.94
CA ILE A 271 1.57 14.39 4.28
C ILE A 271 1.89 13.58 3.01
N LYS A 272 2.78 14.09 2.15
CA LYS A 272 3.20 13.37 0.93
C LYS A 272 3.80 12.00 1.25
N SER A 273 4.60 11.91 2.32
CA SER A 273 5.17 10.63 2.77
C SER A 273 4.08 9.66 3.26
N VAL A 274 3.04 10.16 3.93
CA VAL A 274 1.91 9.33 4.39
C VAL A 274 1.11 8.82 3.19
N PHE A 275 0.84 9.64 2.19
CA PHE A 275 0.14 9.23 0.97
C PHE A 275 0.95 8.17 0.20
N THR A 276 2.26 8.35 0.10
CA THR A 276 3.16 7.34 -0.47
C THR A 276 3.07 6.02 0.30
N GLN A 277 3.08 6.08 1.64
CA GLN A 277 2.92 4.89 2.48
C GLN A 277 1.54 4.24 2.33
N LEU A 278 0.45 5.02 2.20
CA LEU A 278 -0.89 4.49 1.95
C LEU A 278 -0.93 3.68 0.65
N VAL A 279 -0.36 4.21 -0.44
CA VAL A 279 -0.23 3.47 -1.72
C VAL A 279 0.50 2.14 -1.52
N LEU A 280 1.64 2.15 -0.81
CA LEU A 280 2.45 0.96 -0.59
C LEU A 280 1.76 -0.08 0.31
N ILE A 281 1.04 0.38 1.36
CA ILE A 281 0.27 -0.49 2.25
C ILE A 281 -0.93 -1.08 1.50
N LEU A 282 -1.64 -0.30 0.69
CA LEU A 282 -2.73 -0.79 -0.17
C LEU A 282 -2.22 -1.81 -1.18
N ARG A 283 -1.05 -1.58 -1.79
CA ARG A 283 -0.41 -2.55 -2.69
C ARG A 283 -0.12 -3.88 -1.98
N LEU A 284 0.44 -3.83 -0.77
CA LEU A 284 0.66 -5.02 0.05
C LEU A 284 -0.67 -5.71 0.38
N ALA A 285 -1.66 -4.97 0.87
CA ALA A 285 -2.99 -5.50 1.18
C ALA A 285 -3.61 -6.21 -0.03
N TYR A 286 -3.54 -5.58 -1.20
CA TYR A 286 -4.06 -6.11 -2.45
C TYR A 286 -3.42 -7.45 -2.82
N ILE A 287 -2.08 -7.56 -2.82
CA ILE A 287 -1.42 -8.82 -3.15
C ILE A 287 -1.74 -9.93 -2.14
N HIS A 288 -1.82 -9.61 -0.85
CA HIS A 288 -2.16 -10.60 0.18
C HIS A 288 -3.60 -11.12 0.04
N ILE A 289 -4.57 -10.25 -0.26
CA ILE A 289 -5.94 -10.71 -0.51
C ILE A 289 -6.05 -11.44 -1.86
N PHE A 290 -5.37 -10.96 -2.91
CA PHE A 290 -5.38 -11.59 -4.24
C PHE A 290 -4.86 -13.04 -4.19
N THR A 291 -3.77 -13.28 -3.47
CA THR A 291 -3.15 -14.61 -3.37
C THR A 291 -3.95 -15.61 -2.54
N GLN A 292 -4.90 -15.17 -1.70
CA GLN A 292 -5.84 -16.07 -1.05
C GLN A 292 -6.76 -16.73 -2.09
N LYS A 293 -6.84 -18.07 -2.04
CA LYS A 293 -7.62 -18.88 -3.00
C LYS A 293 -8.99 -19.29 -2.49
N ASP A 294 -9.24 -19.12 -1.20
CA ASP A 294 -10.50 -19.50 -0.55
C ASP A 294 -11.39 -18.28 -0.35
N ILE A 295 -12.68 -18.52 -0.08
CA ILE A 295 -13.62 -17.48 0.35
C ILE A 295 -13.09 -16.89 1.67
N PRO A 296 -12.94 -15.56 1.79
CA PRO A 296 -12.40 -14.97 3.00
C PRO A 296 -13.27 -15.22 4.23
N ASN A 297 -12.60 -15.38 5.37
CA ASN A 297 -13.25 -15.38 6.68
C ASN A 297 -13.94 -14.04 6.94
N THR A 298 -14.86 -14.00 7.91
CA THR A 298 -15.57 -12.76 8.29
C THR A 298 -14.64 -11.60 8.64
N GLU A 299 -13.61 -11.84 9.46
CA GLU A 299 -12.73 -10.80 10.02
C GLU A 299 -12.13 -9.83 8.97
N PRO A 300 -11.42 -10.29 7.92
CA PRO A 300 -10.86 -9.39 6.91
C PRO A 300 -11.93 -8.59 6.15
N VAL A 301 -13.10 -9.18 5.89
CA VAL A 301 -14.20 -8.53 5.15
C VAL A 301 -14.82 -7.42 6.00
N VAL A 302 -15.14 -7.72 7.27
CA VAL A 302 -15.65 -6.73 8.22
C VAL A 302 -14.67 -5.59 8.38
N LEU A 303 -13.39 -5.88 8.62
CA LEU A 303 -12.38 -4.85 8.85
C LEU A 303 -12.21 -3.93 7.63
N TRP A 304 -12.21 -4.49 6.42
CA TRP A 304 -12.12 -3.69 5.19
C TRP A 304 -13.34 -2.81 4.98
N PHE A 305 -14.55 -3.36 5.02
CA PHE A 305 -15.76 -2.59 4.72
C PHE A 305 -16.14 -1.61 5.83
N SER A 306 -15.81 -1.89 7.09
CA SER A 306 -15.91 -0.87 8.15
C SER A 306 -14.98 0.31 7.90
N LEU A 307 -13.75 0.08 7.42
CA LEU A 307 -12.86 1.18 7.02
C LEU A 307 -13.41 1.95 5.81
N MET A 308 -13.98 1.25 4.81
CA MET A 308 -14.56 1.91 3.63
C MET A 308 -15.75 2.78 3.98
N ASP A 309 -16.58 2.33 4.93
CA ASP A 309 -17.69 3.12 5.47
C ASP A 309 -17.17 4.37 6.19
N ALA A 310 -16.23 4.20 7.13
CA ALA A 310 -15.68 5.30 7.92
C ALA A 310 -14.92 6.35 7.09
N THR A 311 -14.31 5.94 5.98
CA THR A 311 -13.48 6.81 5.11
C THR A 311 -14.19 7.24 3.83
N TYR A 312 -15.45 6.83 3.64
CA TYR A 312 -16.18 6.99 2.38
C TYR A 312 -15.34 6.52 1.18
N PHE A 313 -14.74 5.33 1.27
CA PHE A 313 -13.83 4.75 0.27
C PHE A 313 -12.66 5.68 -0.09
N PHE A 314 -12.09 6.44 0.86
CA PHE A 314 -11.06 7.45 0.60
C PHE A 314 -11.47 8.53 -0.42
N SER A 315 -12.77 8.80 -0.57
CA SER A 315 -13.25 9.83 -1.50
C SER A 315 -12.87 11.25 -1.07
N ALA A 316 -12.79 11.52 0.23
CA ALA A 316 -12.57 12.85 0.80
C ALA A 316 -11.13 13.11 1.30
N LEU A 317 -10.12 12.49 0.69
CA LEU A 317 -8.73 12.78 1.03
C LEU A 317 -8.33 14.22 0.66
N PRO A 318 -7.49 14.90 1.46
CA PRO A 318 -7.02 16.24 1.14
C PRO A 318 -6.15 16.21 -0.13
N GLU A 319 -6.55 16.96 -1.15
CA GLU A 319 -5.89 16.99 -2.45
C GLU A 319 -5.03 18.24 -2.60
N THR A 320 -3.75 18.02 -2.94
CA THR A 320 -2.80 19.05 -3.35
C THR A 320 -2.18 18.65 -4.69
N PRO A 321 -1.60 19.58 -5.45
CA PRO A 321 -0.93 19.25 -6.71
C PRO A 321 0.19 18.19 -6.57
N GLU A 322 0.77 18.05 -5.38
CA GLU A 322 1.82 17.07 -5.10
C GLU A 322 1.32 15.68 -4.70
N THR A 323 0.02 15.56 -4.39
CA THR A 323 -0.62 14.33 -3.89
C THR A 323 -1.72 13.80 -4.82
N SER A 324 -2.15 14.57 -5.82
CA SER A 324 -3.22 14.21 -6.76
C SER A 324 -2.99 12.84 -7.41
N ASP A 325 -1.78 12.59 -7.92
CA ASP A 325 -1.45 11.32 -8.58
C ASP A 325 -1.50 10.14 -7.60
N LEU A 326 -1.05 10.37 -6.36
CA LEU A 326 -1.12 9.35 -5.29
C LEU A 326 -2.57 9.04 -4.92
N ILE A 327 -3.45 10.04 -4.87
CA ILE A 327 -4.88 9.85 -4.59
C ILE A 327 -5.54 8.98 -5.66
N ILE A 328 -5.21 9.21 -6.93
CA ILE A 328 -5.72 8.39 -8.04
C ILE A 328 -5.32 6.92 -7.83
N VAL A 329 -4.06 6.66 -7.50
CA VAL A 329 -3.57 5.29 -7.24
C VAL A 329 -4.20 4.69 -5.97
N ILE A 330 -4.38 5.48 -4.91
CA ILE A 330 -5.09 5.05 -3.68
C ILE A 330 -6.51 4.59 -4.02
N ARG A 331 -7.27 5.39 -4.77
CA ARG A 331 -8.65 5.05 -5.17
C ARG A 331 -8.68 3.85 -6.11
N CYS A 332 -7.69 3.71 -7.00
CA CYS A 332 -7.54 2.53 -7.86
C CYS A 332 -7.37 1.24 -7.04
N LEU A 333 -6.38 1.21 -6.14
CA LEU A 333 -6.15 0.04 -5.28
C LEU A 333 -7.32 -0.23 -4.34
N THR A 334 -7.96 0.82 -3.81
CA THR A 334 -9.17 0.69 -2.98
C THR A 334 -10.29 -0.02 -3.73
N SER A 335 -10.50 0.35 -5.00
CA SER A 335 -11.48 -0.31 -5.87
C SER A 335 -11.17 -1.79 -6.06
N LEU A 336 -9.90 -2.10 -6.38
CA LEU A 336 -9.44 -3.47 -6.60
C LEU A 336 -9.52 -4.33 -5.34
N ILE A 337 -9.12 -3.81 -4.17
CA ILE A 337 -9.23 -4.54 -2.91
C ILE A 337 -10.70 -4.78 -2.56
N SER A 338 -11.57 -3.77 -2.71
CA SER A 338 -13.00 -3.94 -2.43
C SER A 338 -13.65 -5.00 -3.32
N LEU A 339 -13.21 -5.12 -4.58
CA LEU A 339 -13.61 -6.19 -5.48
C LEU A 339 -13.03 -7.55 -5.05
N GLU A 340 -11.72 -7.59 -4.76
CA GLU A 340 -10.97 -8.83 -4.51
C GLU A 340 -11.35 -9.48 -3.17
N VAL A 341 -11.70 -8.70 -2.15
CA VAL A 341 -12.19 -9.17 -0.85
C VAL A 341 -13.49 -9.99 -1.00
N LEU A 342 -14.31 -9.73 -2.03
CA LEU A 342 -15.54 -10.46 -2.27
C LEU A 342 -15.33 -11.80 -2.99
N LYS A 343 -14.14 -12.04 -3.57
CA LYS A 343 -13.79 -13.26 -4.33
C LYS A 343 -14.90 -13.76 -5.25
N ILE A 344 -15.46 -12.84 -6.04
CA ILE A 344 -16.72 -13.01 -6.80
C ILE A 344 -16.89 -14.39 -7.46
N ARG A 345 -15.89 -14.86 -8.22
CA ARG A 345 -15.97 -16.16 -8.92
C ARG A 345 -16.19 -17.32 -7.95
N ILE A 346 -15.29 -17.45 -6.97
CA ILE A 346 -15.32 -18.55 -6.01
C ILE A 346 -16.61 -18.50 -5.18
N THR A 347 -17.05 -17.30 -4.79
CA THR A 347 -18.31 -17.12 -4.05
C THR A 347 -19.51 -17.56 -4.89
N VAL A 348 -19.63 -17.10 -6.14
CA VAL A 348 -20.73 -17.46 -7.05
C VAL A 348 -20.73 -18.97 -7.36
N ASP A 349 -19.55 -19.55 -7.62
CA ASP A 349 -19.39 -20.98 -7.86
C ASP A 349 -19.84 -21.78 -6.62
N SER A 350 -19.44 -21.36 -5.41
CA SER A 350 -19.83 -22.03 -4.16
C SER A 350 -21.34 -22.00 -3.89
N ILE A 351 -22.03 -20.91 -4.28
CA ILE A 351 -23.49 -20.80 -4.18
C ILE A 351 -24.17 -21.75 -5.17
N SER A 352 -23.56 -21.97 -6.34
CA SER A 352 -24.12 -22.81 -7.40
C SER A 352 -23.90 -24.30 -7.17
N GLU A 353 -22.75 -24.68 -6.57
CA GLU A 353 -22.34 -26.07 -6.37
C GLU A 353 -22.98 -26.74 -5.14
N GLN A 354 -23.52 -25.97 -4.19
CA GLN A 354 -24.08 -26.47 -2.93
C GLN A 354 -25.61 -26.29 -2.86
N PRO A 355 -26.42 -27.24 -3.35
CA PRO A 355 -27.82 -27.33 -2.94
C PRO A 355 -27.85 -27.75 -1.46
N ASP A 356 -27.78 -26.77 -0.57
CA ASP A 356 -27.80 -27.00 0.86
C ASP A 356 -29.22 -27.38 1.28
N THR A 357 -29.44 -28.69 1.42
CA THR A 357 -30.71 -29.28 1.89
C THR A 357 -30.79 -29.32 3.42
N ALA A 358 -29.73 -28.91 4.12
CA ALA A 358 -29.73 -28.86 5.56
C ALA A 358 -30.45 -27.61 6.08
N ASN A 359 -31.10 -27.78 7.22
CA ASN A 359 -31.85 -26.73 7.89
C ASN A 359 -30.97 -26.00 8.90
N TYR A 360 -30.92 -24.68 8.80
CA TYR A 360 -30.09 -23.85 9.68
C TYR A 360 -30.95 -22.93 10.54
N PRO A 361 -30.78 -22.92 11.87
CA PRO A 361 -31.37 -21.89 12.72
C PRO A 361 -30.65 -20.54 12.60
N GLN A 362 -29.35 -20.57 12.26
CA GLN A 362 -28.48 -19.42 12.06
C GLN A 362 -27.30 -19.84 11.17
N LEU A 363 -26.63 -18.87 10.53
CA LEU A 363 -25.47 -19.15 9.69
C LEU A 363 -24.24 -19.59 10.53
N PRO A 364 -23.33 -20.41 9.97
CA PRO A 364 -22.23 -21.03 10.72
C PRO A 364 -21.03 -20.09 11.00
N GLY A 365 -20.96 -18.90 10.42
CA GLY A 365 -19.96 -17.86 10.71
C GLY A 365 -18.52 -18.16 10.26
N LYS A 366 -18.32 -19.14 9.36
CA LYS A 366 -16.96 -19.55 8.93
C LYS A 366 -16.37 -18.60 7.89
N SER A 367 -17.18 -18.20 6.91
CA SER A 367 -16.85 -17.25 5.85
C SER A 367 -17.78 -16.05 5.93
N TYR A 368 -17.41 -14.95 5.24
CA TYR A 368 -18.21 -13.73 5.29
C TYR A 368 -19.65 -13.94 4.77
N ILE A 369 -19.85 -14.83 3.79
CA ILE A 369 -21.18 -15.15 3.22
C ILE A 369 -22.01 -16.09 4.14
N ASP A 370 -21.40 -16.54 5.23
CA ASP A 370 -21.97 -17.38 6.28
C ASP A 370 -22.15 -16.60 7.58
N ASP A 371 -22.13 -15.26 7.51
CA ASP A 371 -22.25 -14.40 8.67
C ASP A 371 -23.24 -13.28 8.37
N GLU A 372 -24.39 -13.32 9.04
CA GLU A 372 -25.50 -12.38 8.82
C GLU A 372 -25.09 -10.93 9.11
N ALA A 373 -24.33 -10.70 10.19
CA ALA A 373 -23.88 -9.36 10.54
C ALA A 373 -22.87 -8.84 9.52
N CYS A 374 -21.99 -9.71 9.02
CA CYS A 374 -21.07 -9.35 7.95
C CYS A 374 -21.80 -9.00 6.64
N ILE A 375 -22.79 -9.80 6.24
CA ILE A 375 -23.59 -9.55 5.04
C ILE A 375 -24.33 -8.21 5.13
N GLN A 376 -24.94 -7.94 6.30
CA GLN A 376 -25.63 -6.68 6.55
C GLN A 376 -24.66 -5.49 6.45
N LEU A 377 -23.49 -5.58 7.08
CA LEU A 377 -22.44 -4.55 7.01
C LEU A 377 -22.01 -4.28 5.57
N VAL A 378 -21.63 -5.33 4.83
CA VAL A 378 -21.19 -5.20 3.43
C VAL A 378 -22.29 -4.55 2.59
N THR A 379 -23.54 -5.00 2.77
CA THR A 379 -24.68 -4.47 2.04
C THR A 379 -24.93 -3.01 2.40
N SER A 380 -24.93 -2.63 3.67
CA SER A 380 -25.16 -1.25 4.10
C SER A 380 -24.06 -0.31 3.61
N THR A 381 -22.79 -0.72 3.67
CA THR A 381 -21.66 0.09 3.21
C THR A 381 -21.72 0.33 1.70
N LEU A 382 -21.97 -0.72 0.92
CA LEU A 382 -22.05 -0.61 -0.54
C LEU A 382 -23.31 0.13 -1.00
N LEU A 383 -24.43 -0.05 -0.31
CA LEU A 383 -25.66 0.68 -0.57
C LEU A 383 -25.50 2.17 -0.25
N GLY A 384 -24.85 2.52 0.87
CA GLY A 384 -24.53 3.89 1.22
C GLY A 384 -23.64 4.56 0.17
N ALA A 385 -22.66 3.84 -0.37
CA ALA A 385 -21.83 4.33 -1.49
C ALA A 385 -22.62 4.51 -2.79
N ALA A 386 -23.58 3.62 -3.08
CA ALA A 386 -24.47 3.75 -4.24
C ALA A 386 -25.44 4.94 -4.12
N GLN A 387 -25.89 5.26 -2.92
CA GLN A 387 -26.82 6.36 -2.64
C GLN A 387 -26.14 7.74 -2.48
N ALA A 388 -24.80 7.78 -2.44
CA ALA A 388 -24.06 9.02 -2.25
C ALA A 388 -24.30 10.00 -3.41
N GLN A 389 -24.71 11.23 -3.09
CA GLN A 389 -25.11 12.25 -4.08
C GLN A 389 -24.02 12.62 -5.10
N LEU A 390 -22.75 12.50 -4.70
CA LEU A 390 -21.60 12.80 -5.58
C LEU A 390 -21.09 11.57 -6.35
N GLY A 391 -21.66 10.37 -6.10
CA GLY A 391 -21.28 9.11 -6.73
C GLY A 391 -19.84 8.69 -6.42
N ILE A 392 -19.66 7.67 -5.57
CA ILE A 392 -18.33 7.10 -5.30
C ILE A 392 -18.00 6.11 -6.43
N ARG A 393 -17.59 6.64 -7.59
CA ARG A 393 -17.39 5.86 -8.83
C ARG A 393 -16.49 4.63 -8.65
N HIS A 394 -15.39 4.78 -7.91
CA HIS A 394 -14.45 3.68 -7.66
C HIS A 394 -14.98 2.60 -6.70
N ALA A 395 -16.12 2.80 -6.04
CA ALA A 395 -16.85 1.71 -5.35
C ALA A 395 -17.69 0.86 -6.32
N GLY A 396 -17.97 1.37 -7.53
CA GLY A 396 -18.80 0.72 -8.56
C GLY A 396 -18.46 -0.75 -8.82
N PRO A 397 -17.19 -1.14 -9.05
CA PRO A 397 -16.80 -2.53 -9.23
C PRO A 397 -17.21 -3.47 -8.10
N ALA A 398 -17.09 -3.03 -6.84
CA ALA A 398 -17.48 -3.82 -5.66
C ALA A 398 -19.01 -3.87 -5.51
N ILE A 399 -19.72 -2.78 -5.77
CA ILE A 399 -21.19 -2.72 -5.77
C ILE A 399 -21.75 -3.67 -6.84
N LEU A 400 -21.17 -3.66 -8.05
CA LEU A 400 -21.56 -4.57 -9.12
C LEU A 400 -21.27 -6.02 -8.75
N ALA A 401 -20.09 -6.31 -8.20
CA ALA A 401 -19.74 -7.64 -7.73
C ALA A 401 -20.71 -8.18 -6.68
N TRP A 402 -21.05 -7.34 -5.70
CA TRP A 402 -22.01 -7.68 -4.66
C TRP A 402 -23.40 -7.95 -5.24
N SER A 403 -23.83 -7.15 -6.20
CA SER A 403 -25.11 -7.34 -6.88
C SER A 403 -25.17 -8.68 -7.62
N ILE A 404 -24.07 -9.11 -8.25
CA ILE A 404 -23.96 -10.43 -8.91
C ILE A 404 -24.05 -11.56 -7.89
N ILE A 405 -23.34 -11.45 -6.76
CA ILE A 405 -23.40 -12.43 -5.66
C ILE A 405 -24.82 -12.54 -5.11
N ALA A 406 -25.45 -11.39 -4.82
CA ALA A 406 -26.81 -11.33 -4.29
C ALA A 406 -27.84 -11.90 -5.27
N GLN A 407 -27.68 -11.63 -6.57
CA GLN A 407 -28.52 -12.21 -7.61
C GLN A 407 -28.33 -13.72 -7.74
N SER A 408 -27.11 -14.22 -7.54
CA SER A 408 -26.83 -15.67 -7.52
C SER A 408 -27.50 -16.36 -6.33
N LEU A 409 -27.46 -15.75 -5.14
CA LEU A 409 -28.23 -16.20 -3.97
C LEU A 409 -29.73 -16.23 -4.26
N ARG A 410 -30.28 -15.15 -4.82
CA ARG A 410 -31.70 -15.07 -5.22
C ARG A 410 -32.07 -16.20 -6.19
N GLY A 411 -31.23 -16.45 -7.20
CA GLY A 411 -31.41 -17.55 -8.15
C GLY A 411 -31.43 -18.93 -7.49
N ALA A 412 -30.47 -19.20 -6.59
CA ALA A 412 -30.38 -20.46 -5.86
C ALA A 412 -31.60 -20.69 -4.96
N VAL A 413 -32.08 -19.66 -4.26
CA VAL A 413 -33.30 -19.74 -3.44
C VAL A 413 -34.53 -20.02 -4.29
N LEU A 414 -34.69 -19.36 -5.44
CA LEU A 414 -35.81 -19.61 -6.34
C LEU A 414 -35.79 -21.02 -6.92
N ALA A 415 -34.62 -21.53 -7.30
CA ALA A 415 -34.45 -22.90 -7.78
C ALA A 415 -34.82 -23.93 -6.69
N SER A 416 -34.29 -23.76 -5.47
CA SER A 416 -34.62 -24.62 -4.32
C SER A 416 -36.11 -24.61 -4.00
N ARG A 417 -36.78 -23.45 -4.04
CA ARG A 417 -38.23 -23.35 -3.84
C ARG A 417 -39.03 -24.03 -4.95
N ALA A 418 -38.60 -23.91 -6.20
CA ALA A 418 -39.25 -24.60 -7.32
C ALA A 418 -39.12 -26.12 -7.20
N GLU A 419 -37.95 -26.62 -6.79
CA GLU A 419 -37.72 -28.04 -6.50
C GLU A 419 -38.57 -28.51 -5.32
N ALA A 420 -38.62 -27.77 -4.21
CA ALA A 420 -39.47 -28.10 -3.07
C ALA A 420 -40.96 -28.12 -3.45
N GLN A 421 -41.43 -27.17 -4.26
CA GLN A 421 -42.81 -27.16 -4.77
C GLN A 421 -43.12 -28.38 -5.65
N SER A 422 -42.14 -28.90 -6.39
CA SER A 422 -42.29 -30.14 -7.15
C SER A 422 -42.35 -31.41 -6.27
N GLN A 423 -41.85 -31.33 -5.03
CA GLN A 423 -41.81 -32.44 -4.06
C GLN A 423 -42.96 -32.40 -3.03
N ILE A 424 -43.64 -31.26 -2.85
CA ILE A 424 -44.73 -31.04 -1.86
C ILE A 424 -46.04 -31.80 -2.19
N GLU A 425 -46.12 -32.56 -3.29
CA GLU A 425 -47.21 -33.54 -3.48
C GLU A 425 -47.28 -34.61 -2.36
N ASP A 426 -46.22 -34.81 -1.57
CA ASP A 426 -46.13 -35.75 -0.43
C ASP A 426 -46.05 -35.04 0.96
N GLY A 427 -46.94 -34.09 1.19
CA GLY A 427 -47.50 -33.72 2.50
C GLY A 427 -46.60 -33.72 3.74
N SER A 428 -45.73 -32.72 3.92
CA SER A 428 -45.32 -32.21 5.24
C SER A 428 -44.53 -30.89 5.09
N SER A 429 -45.15 -29.74 5.38
CA SER A 429 -44.46 -28.43 5.40
C SER A 429 -44.03 -28.05 6.81
N ASN A 430 -42.74 -28.19 7.13
CA ASN A 430 -42.10 -27.35 8.14
C ASN A 430 -41.30 -26.29 7.39
N ALA A 431 -41.56 -25.01 7.66
CA ALA A 431 -40.86 -23.89 7.07
C ALA A 431 -39.45 -23.81 7.65
N THR A 432 -38.51 -24.53 7.04
CA THR A 432 -37.11 -24.50 7.41
C THR A 432 -36.32 -23.73 6.37
N LYS A 433 -35.53 -22.75 6.82
CA LYS A 433 -34.72 -21.91 5.93
C LYS A 433 -33.40 -22.59 5.63
N THR A 434 -33.03 -22.56 4.34
CA THR A 434 -31.69 -22.93 3.89
C THR A 434 -30.69 -21.83 4.25
N LYS A 435 -29.41 -22.18 4.23
CA LYS A 435 -28.31 -21.21 4.43
C LYS A 435 -28.40 -20.03 3.46
N THR A 436 -28.64 -20.30 2.17
CA THR A 436 -28.76 -19.29 1.13
C THR A 436 -29.98 -18.37 1.32
N GLU A 437 -31.08 -18.89 1.86
CA GLU A 437 -32.24 -18.08 2.24
C GLU A 437 -31.93 -17.11 3.38
N ILE A 438 -31.22 -17.55 4.42
CA ILE A 438 -30.82 -16.66 5.53
C ILE A 438 -29.87 -15.57 5.03
N SER A 439 -28.87 -15.93 4.20
CA SER A 439 -27.96 -14.95 3.60
C SER A 439 -28.69 -13.96 2.69
N LEU A 440 -29.67 -14.40 1.91
CA LEU A 440 -30.49 -13.50 1.08
C LEU A 440 -31.35 -12.57 1.92
N ASP A 441 -32.02 -13.10 2.95
CA ASP A 441 -32.82 -12.30 3.88
C ASP A 441 -31.97 -11.21 4.56
N ALA A 442 -30.72 -11.53 4.94
CA ALA A 442 -29.79 -10.57 5.51
C ALA A 442 -29.49 -9.39 4.56
N ILE A 443 -29.36 -9.65 3.26
CA ILE A 443 -29.19 -8.60 2.23
C ILE A 443 -30.45 -7.74 2.12
N LEU A 444 -31.62 -8.38 2.05
CA LEU A 444 -32.89 -7.68 1.89
C LEU A 444 -33.25 -6.83 3.12
N ASN A 445 -32.91 -7.30 4.32
CA ASN A 445 -33.15 -6.61 5.59
C ASN A 445 -32.17 -5.46 5.87
N ALA A 446 -31.08 -5.34 5.11
CA ALA A 446 -30.12 -4.26 5.28
C ALA A 446 -30.63 -2.89 4.80
N HIS A 447 -31.73 -2.86 4.02
CA HIS A 447 -32.35 -1.62 3.54
C HIS A 447 -33.57 -1.23 4.38
N PRO A 448 -33.66 0.02 4.86
CA PRO A 448 -34.77 0.46 5.72
C PRO A 448 -36.12 0.66 4.98
N VAL A 449 -36.15 0.62 3.64
CA VAL A 449 -37.37 0.84 2.86
C VAL A 449 -37.98 -0.50 2.44
N GLU A 450 -39.10 -0.85 3.07
CA GLU A 450 -39.88 -2.04 2.73
C GLU A 450 -40.37 -1.99 1.27
N GLY A 451 -40.07 -3.02 0.48
CA GLY A 451 -40.63 -3.22 -0.86
C GLY A 451 -39.77 -2.77 -2.04
N GLU A 452 -38.62 -2.13 -1.82
CA GLU A 452 -37.66 -1.84 -2.90
C GLU A 452 -36.74 -3.02 -3.19
N ASP A 453 -36.47 -3.27 -4.49
CA ASP A 453 -35.48 -4.26 -4.90
C ASP A 453 -34.06 -3.72 -4.71
N VAL A 454 -33.50 -3.91 -3.51
CA VAL A 454 -32.13 -3.48 -3.14
C VAL A 454 -31.09 -4.00 -4.12
N ILE A 455 -31.21 -5.26 -4.54
CA ILE A 455 -30.26 -5.91 -5.45
C ILE A 455 -30.34 -5.25 -6.84
N GLY A 456 -31.56 -5.05 -7.34
CA GLY A 456 -31.80 -4.36 -8.61
C GLY A 456 -31.34 -2.89 -8.59
N PHE A 457 -31.58 -2.19 -7.48
CA PHE A 457 -31.11 -0.82 -7.27
C PHE A 457 -29.59 -0.74 -7.32
N MET A 458 -28.88 -1.56 -6.54
CA MET A 458 -27.41 -1.55 -6.53
C MET A 458 -26.81 -1.90 -7.89
N ALA A 459 -27.39 -2.88 -8.59
CA ALA A 459 -26.95 -3.26 -9.94
C ALA A 459 -27.12 -2.09 -10.92
N ASN A 460 -28.27 -1.41 -10.89
CA ASN A 460 -28.56 -0.28 -11.75
C ASN A 460 -27.67 0.93 -11.42
N ALA A 461 -27.51 1.25 -10.13
CA ALA A 461 -26.62 2.33 -9.68
C ALA A 461 -25.17 2.08 -10.11
N ALA A 462 -24.67 0.85 -9.96
CA ALA A 462 -23.32 0.50 -10.40
C ALA A 462 -23.14 0.62 -11.93
N ALA A 463 -24.13 0.15 -12.71
CA ALA A 463 -24.05 0.17 -14.16
C ALA A 463 -24.26 1.58 -14.74
N ALA A 464 -25.31 2.28 -14.33
CA ALA A 464 -25.75 3.54 -14.92
C ALA A 464 -25.10 4.76 -14.23
N ASP A 465 -25.18 4.85 -12.91
CA ASP A 465 -24.81 6.07 -12.19
C ASP A 465 -23.30 6.14 -11.92
N LEU A 466 -22.71 5.02 -11.51
CA LEU A 466 -21.28 4.90 -11.20
C LEU A 466 -20.43 4.53 -12.44
N GLN A 467 -21.09 4.20 -13.56
CA GLN A 467 -20.45 3.87 -14.84
C GLN A 467 -19.34 2.81 -14.70
N THR A 468 -19.65 1.69 -14.05
CA THR A 468 -18.64 0.70 -13.65
C THR A 468 -17.77 0.20 -14.80
N PHE A 469 -18.31 0.06 -16.03
CA PHE A 469 -17.50 -0.37 -17.18
C PHE A 469 -16.48 0.68 -17.65
N ASP A 470 -16.84 1.96 -17.61
CA ASP A 470 -15.90 3.07 -17.85
C ASP A 470 -14.86 3.15 -16.72
N MET A 471 -15.29 2.90 -15.47
CA MET A 471 -14.40 2.82 -14.33
C MET A 471 -13.41 1.67 -14.47
N VAL A 472 -13.83 0.50 -14.94
CA VAL A 472 -12.95 -0.65 -15.22
C VAL A 472 -11.86 -0.26 -16.25
N THR A 473 -12.24 0.46 -17.30
CA THR A 473 -11.29 0.99 -18.29
C THR A 473 -10.28 1.94 -17.63
N SER A 474 -10.78 2.90 -16.83
CA SER A 474 -9.94 3.87 -16.11
C SER A 474 -9.00 3.21 -15.10
N LEU A 475 -9.45 2.16 -14.41
CA LEU A 475 -8.64 1.36 -13.48
C LEU A 475 -7.54 0.60 -14.23
N SER A 476 -7.86 0.01 -15.37
CA SER A 476 -6.88 -0.70 -16.21
C SER A 476 -5.77 0.23 -16.71
N GLU A 477 -6.13 1.44 -17.15
CA GLU A 477 -5.17 2.48 -17.55
C GLU A 477 -4.32 2.96 -16.36
N CYS A 478 -4.94 3.23 -15.22
CA CYS A 478 -4.24 3.63 -14.00
C CYS A 478 -3.22 2.57 -13.56
N LEU A 479 -3.58 1.28 -13.62
CA LEU A 479 -2.67 0.17 -13.31
C LEU A 479 -1.43 0.15 -14.20
N LEU A 480 -1.60 0.37 -15.52
CA LEU A 480 -0.47 0.41 -16.44
C LEU A 480 0.40 1.65 -16.24
N LEU A 481 -0.20 2.81 -15.96
CA LEU A 481 0.55 4.04 -15.69
C LEU A 481 1.34 3.95 -14.37
N ALA A 482 0.74 3.39 -13.32
CA ALA A 482 1.35 3.31 -12.00
C ALA A 482 2.32 2.12 -11.84
N TYR A 483 2.05 0.99 -12.51
CA TYR A 483 2.75 -0.28 -12.30
C TYR A 483 3.18 -0.97 -13.60
N GLY A 484 3.22 -0.26 -14.72
CA GLY A 484 3.68 -0.80 -16.01
C GLY A 484 5.19 -1.03 -16.09
N ALA A 485 5.96 -0.59 -15.09
CA ALA A 485 7.38 -0.88 -14.99
C ALA A 485 7.62 -2.38 -14.74
N ASP A 486 8.71 -2.90 -15.29
CA ASP A 486 9.02 -4.33 -15.32
C ASP A 486 9.00 -5.01 -13.94
N PHE A 487 9.52 -4.35 -12.90
CA PHE A 487 9.53 -4.88 -11.53
C PHE A 487 8.17 -4.84 -10.82
N ASP A 488 7.25 -3.99 -11.27
CA ASP A 488 5.94 -3.77 -10.66
C ASP A 488 4.77 -4.37 -11.46
N LEU A 489 5.07 -4.91 -12.65
CA LEU A 489 4.07 -5.44 -13.59
C LEU A 489 3.11 -6.45 -12.97
N HIS A 490 3.55 -7.22 -11.97
CA HIS A 490 2.71 -8.17 -11.26
C HIS A 490 1.46 -7.53 -10.63
N VAL A 491 1.55 -6.28 -10.15
CA VAL A 491 0.37 -5.57 -9.60
C VAL A 491 -0.64 -5.28 -10.71
N ALA A 492 -0.17 -4.80 -11.87
CA ALA A 492 -1.03 -4.53 -13.02
C ALA A 492 -1.67 -5.81 -13.56
N ALA A 493 -0.89 -6.90 -13.67
CA ALA A 493 -1.37 -8.20 -14.11
C ALA A 493 -2.47 -8.75 -13.17
N CYS A 494 -2.21 -8.75 -11.86
CA CYS A 494 -3.19 -9.18 -10.85
C CYS A 494 -4.46 -8.32 -10.94
N GLY A 495 -4.30 -6.99 -11.01
CA GLY A 495 -5.41 -6.04 -11.09
C GLY A 495 -6.31 -6.30 -12.30
N LYS A 496 -5.71 -6.48 -13.48
CA LYS A 496 -6.44 -6.83 -14.71
C LYS A 496 -7.16 -8.18 -14.59
N MET A 497 -6.58 -9.17 -13.88
CA MET A 497 -7.26 -10.45 -13.61
C MET A 497 -8.47 -10.30 -12.66
N SER A 498 -8.38 -9.45 -11.63
CA SER A 498 -9.51 -9.13 -10.75
C SER A 498 -10.64 -8.47 -11.54
N LEU A 499 -10.32 -7.47 -12.37
CA LEU A 499 -11.29 -6.80 -13.25
C LEU A 499 -11.92 -7.75 -14.27
N PHE A 500 -11.12 -8.62 -14.88
CA PHE A 500 -11.63 -9.67 -15.77
C PHE A 500 -12.61 -10.60 -15.05
N SER A 501 -12.32 -10.94 -13.79
CA SER A 501 -13.18 -11.79 -12.98
C SER A 501 -14.56 -11.16 -12.75
N LEU A 502 -14.62 -9.86 -12.49
CA LEU A 502 -15.88 -9.12 -12.40
C LEU A 502 -16.72 -9.24 -13.68
N VAL A 503 -16.13 -8.88 -14.83
CA VAL A 503 -16.85 -8.89 -16.12
C VAL A 503 -17.31 -10.30 -16.48
N SER A 504 -16.44 -11.29 -16.25
CA SER A 504 -16.75 -12.69 -16.56
C SER A 504 -17.83 -13.30 -15.67
N ALA A 505 -17.97 -12.89 -14.40
CA ALA A 505 -18.98 -13.43 -13.51
C ALA A 505 -20.38 -12.90 -13.87
N GLY A 506 -20.45 -11.65 -14.33
CA GLY A 506 -21.71 -10.99 -14.68
C GLY A 506 -22.10 -11.07 -16.16
N TYR A 507 -21.36 -11.79 -17.01
CA TYR A 507 -21.56 -11.73 -18.48
C TYR A 507 -22.98 -12.08 -18.94
N HIS A 508 -23.69 -12.91 -18.18
CA HIS A 508 -25.06 -13.34 -18.47
C HIS A 508 -26.13 -12.34 -17.99
N LEU A 509 -25.74 -11.39 -17.13
CA LEU A 509 -26.62 -10.37 -16.55
C LEU A 509 -26.62 -9.06 -17.35
N PHE A 510 -25.59 -8.83 -18.16
CA PHE A 510 -25.44 -7.59 -18.93
C PHE A 510 -25.68 -7.82 -20.42
N GLN A 511 -26.24 -6.82 -21.10
CA GLN A 511 -26.34 -6.85 -22.55
C GLN A 511 -24.95 -6.61 -23.16
N TYR A 512 -24.68 -7.28 -24.27
CA TYR A 512 -23.47 -7.04 -25.05
C TYR A 512 -23.51 -5.62 -25.64
N GLY A 513 -22.82 -4.68 -24.99
CA GLY A 513 -22.81 -3.27 -25.32
C GLY A 513 -21.40 -2.69 -25.49
N PRO A 514 -21.28 -1.47 -26.03
CA PRO A 514 -19.98 -0.84 -26.33
C PRO A 514 -19.09 -0.71 -25.08
N ASP A 515 -19.67 -0.29 -23.95
CA ASP A 515 -18.91 -0.04 -22.72
C ASP A 515 -18.31 -1.33 -22.14
N MET A 516 -19.07 -2.44 -22.19
CA MET A 516 -18.58 -3.75 -21.79
C MET A 516 -17.45 -4.24 -22.72
N VAL A 517 -17.60 -4.06 -24.03
CA VAL A 517 -16.56 -4.45 -25.00
C VAL A 517 -15.31 -3.61 -24.78
N GLN A 518 -15.44 -2.31 -24.56
CA GLN A 518 -14.31 -1.42 -24.28
C GLN A 518 -13.59 -1.81 -22.98
N ALA A 519 -14.35 -2.11 -21.92
CA ALA A 519 -13.78 -2.60 -20.66
C ALA A 519 -12.98 -3.90 -20.86
N VAL A 520 -13.53 -4.87 -21.59
CA VAL A 520 -12.84 -6.13 -21.91
C VAL A 520 -11.58 -5.89 -22.74
N LEU A 521 -11.66 -5.04 -23.77
CA LEU A 521 -10.51 -4.70 -24.61
C LEU A 521 -9.42 -3.98 -23.82
N SER A 522 -9.77 -3.07 -22.91
CA SER A 522 -8.82 -2.39 -22.03
C SER A 522 -8.15 -3.33 -21.02
N ILE A 523 -8.89 -4.33 -20.52
CA ILE A 523 -8.30 -5.38 -19.66
C ILE A 523 -7.29 -6.20 -20.45
N LEU A 524 -7.65 -6.62 -21.67
CA LEU A 524 -6.81 -7.48 -22.52
C LEU A 524 -5.68 -6.74 -23.23
N SER A 525 -5.77 -5.41 -23.38
CA SER A 525 -4.72 -4.63 -24.00
C SER A 525 -3.48 -4.65 -23.10
N TYR A 526 -2.36 -5.02 -23.71
CA TYR A 526 -1.06 -4.68 -23.20
C TYR A 526 -0.54 -3.54 -24.06
N ASP A 527 -0.75 -2.32 -23.60
CA ASP A 527 0.07 -1.23 -24.10
C ASP A 527 1.46 -1.47 -23.53
N THR A 528 2.33 -2.08 -24.32
CA THR A 528 3.77 -1.88 -24.12
C THR A 528 3.95 -0.38 -24.12
N VAL A 529 4.24 0.21 -22.95
CA VAL A 529 4.56 1.63 -22.84
C VAL A 529 5.53 1.92 -23.99
N PRO A 530 5.19 2.80 -24.95
CA PRO A 530 6.10 3.09 -26.03
C PRO A 530 7.42 3.54 -25.40
N PRO A 531 8.57 3.04 -25.86
CA PRO A 531 9.88 3.23 -25.23
C PRO A 531 10.35 4.70 -25.13
N ASN A 532 9.50 5.66 -25.47
CA ASN A 532 9.77 7.09 -25.51
C ASN A 532 9.18 7.88 -24.32
N LEU A 533 8.54 7.22 -23.34
CA LEU A 533 8.04 7.89 -22.13
C LEU A 533 8.72 7.46 -20.82
N SER A 534 9.75 6.62 -20.90
CA SER A 534 10.68 6.35 -19.79
C SER A 534 11.94 7.20 -19.94
N ARG A 535 11.83 8.49 -19.60
CA ARG A 535 12.98 9.35 -19.30
C ARG A 535 12.69 10.28 -18.14
#